data_AF-A0A8B8CY93-F1
#
_entry.id   AF-A0A8B8CY93-F1
#
_cell.length_a   1.000
_cell.length_b   1.000
_cell.length_c   1.000
_cell.angle_alpha   90.00
_cell.angle_beta   90.00
_cell.angle_gamma   90.00
#
_symmetry.space_group_name_H-M   'P 1'
#
loop_
_entity.id
_entity.type
_entity.pdbx_description
1 polymer ?
#
loop_
_entity_poly.entity_id
_entity_poly.type
_entity_poly.pdbx_seq_one_letter_code
_entity_poly.pdbx_strand_id
1 'polypeptide(L)'
;MASNVTTQGQEVVECDLCQNPVSFFCRRCGRKEEVTVRGDELHKQIDDTVKKLHQELDELKKENKVMLQKQKKELELMIEKMDEMNWKSTRLQKSKNVTEMLKFIPVITEQKTMKEFTQYGFPAREEYNNRLYDMTVTDDQKVWMGGHSRELKLGWVPYGITVSASGDLLVCLLQGDQSKVVLYSSTGTVIQEIQYDSQCQPLYQLAWYNAENGNGDIIVTDYKKRIVIAVDRLGIFRYTYSGRENDSVCSVVTDSIGNVYVADFNGDKIHMLDRDGRFLRYVIPEGGIKQPRAVCMIGDGEMIVGEQNTGLAKRIKLR
;
A
#
# COMPACT_ATOMS: atom_id res chain seq x y z
N MET A 1 42.28 73.93 67.09
CA MET A 1 42.56 75.20 66.38
C MET A 1 41.34 75.50 65.53
N ALA A 2 40.70 76.65 65.76
CA ALA A 2 39.53 77.12 65.04
C ALA A 2 39.94 77.92 63.78
N SER A 3 39.08 77.90 62.73
CA SER A 3 38.83 78.94 61.71
C SER A 3 38.34 78.26 60.41
N ASN A 4 37.33 78.70 59.66
CA ASN A 4 36.38 79.80 59.77
C ASN A 4 35.07 79.31 59.12
N VAL A 5 33.95 79.66 59.74
CA VAL A 5 32.61 79.52 59.16
C VAL A 5 32.42 80.68 58.18
N THR A 6 32.08 80.36 56.94
CA THR A 6 31.41 81.30 56.02
C THR A 6 30.14 80.62 55.54
N THR A 7 29.03 80.86 56.23
CA THR A 7 27.69 80.56 55.75
C THR A 7 27.38 81.52 54.60
N GLN A 8 27.52 81.06 53.36
CA GLN A 8 26.83 81.67 52.21
C GLN A 8 25.43 81.08 52.14
N GLY A 9 24.45 81.98 52.09
CA GLY A 9 23.05 81.74 52.42
C GLY A 9 22.34 80.73 51.53
N GLN A 10 21.30 80.10 52.08
CA GLN A 10 20.24 79.48 51.29
C GLN A 10 19.67 80.53 50.35
N GLU A 11 19.74 80.31 49.03
CA GLU A 11 18.97 81.11 48.07
C GLU A 11 17.49 80.94 48.42
N VAL A 12 16.89 82.03 48.88
CA VAL A 12 15.48 82.09 49.18
C VAL A 12 14.76 82.20 47.85
N VAL A 13 14.16 81.10 47.39
CA VAL A 13 13.29 81.10 46.22
C VAL A 13 11.99 81.82 46.59
N GLU A 14 11.69 82.91 45.89
CA GLU A 14 10.50 83.72 46.14
C GLU A 14 9.38 83.32 45.17
N CYS A 15 8.13 83.37 45.65
CA CYS A 15 6.99 83.12 44.78
C CYS A 15 6.80 84.25 43.76
N ASP A 16 6.80 83.93 42.46
CA ASP A 16 6.67 84.88 41.34
C ASP A 16 5.46 85.84 41.39
N LEU A 17 4.46 85.55 42.22
CA LEU A 17 3.19 86.31 42.30
C LEU A 17 3.01 87.11 43.59
N CYS A 18 3.62 86.68 44.70
CA CYS A 18 3.46 87.36 45.99
C CYS A 18 4.78 87.67 46.69
N GLN A 19 5.91 87.34 46.04
CA GLN A 19 7.29 87.58 46.47
C GLN A 19 7.61 87.11 47.89
N ASN A 20 6.84 86.15 48.41
CA ASN A 20 7.11 85.54 49.70
C ASN A 20 8.12 84.39 49.55
N PRO A 21 9.09 84.27 50.48
CA PRO A 21 10.00 83.13 50.60
C PRO A 21 9.26 81.80 50.69
N VAL A 22 9.52 80.88 49.76
CA VAL A 22 8.94 79.53 49.77
C VAL A 22 9.99 78.50 49.42
N SER A 23 10.07 77.44 50.23
CA SER A 23 11.02 76.36 49.95
C SER A 23 10.49 75.36 48.91
N PHE A 24 9.16 75.17 48.81
CA PHE A 24 8.51 74.18 47.91
C PHE A 24 7.03 74.48 47.60
N PHE A 25 6.33 75.26 48.44
CA PHE A 25 4.89 75.50 48.31
C PHE A 25 4.52 76.84 48.95
N CYS A 26 3.84 77.71 48.20
CA CYS A 26 3.33 78.95 48.75
C CYS A 26 1.93 78.77 49.35
N ARG A 27 1.82 78.79 50.69
CA ARG A 27 0.52 78.73 51.39
C ARG A 27 -0.40 79.91 51.12
N ARG A 28 0.13 81.03 50.61
CA ARG A 28 -0.63 82.27 50.38
C ARG A 28 -1.35 82.29 49.02
N CYS A 29 -0.69 81.83 47.96
CA CYS A 29 -1.28 81.78 46.61
C CYS A 29 -1.56 80.35 46.09
N GLY A 30 -1.13 79.32 46.84
CA GLY A 30 -1.44 77.91 46.58
C GLY A 30 -0.64 77.24 45.44
N ARG A 31 0.35 77.91 44.83
CA ARG A 31 1.15 77.32 43.74
C ARG A 31 2.34 76.48 44.25
N LYS A 32 2.56 75.33 43.58
CA LYS A 32 3.75 74.48 43.66
C LYS A 32 4.74 74.85 42.54
N GLU A 33 6.03 74.54 42.70
CA GLU A 33 7.05 74.72 41.65
C GLU A 33 6.78 73.82 40.43
N GLU A 34 7.12 74.31 39.23
CA GLU A 34 6.83 73.63 37.95
C GLU A 34 7.53 72.27 37.82
N VAL A 35 8.73 72.14 38.39
CA VAL A 35 9.49 70.88 38.46
C VAL A 35 8.74 69.82 39.29
N THR A 36 8.06 70.22 40.36
CA THR A 36 7.26 69.30 41.19
C THR A 36 6.00 68.86 40.48
N VAL A 37 5.35 69.74 39.71
CA VAL A 37 4.17 69.39 38.90
C VAL A 37 4.53 68.39 37.80
N ARG A 38 5.68 68.58 37.14
CA ARG A 38 6.17 67.68 36.10
C ARG A 38 6.62 66.33 36.66
N GLY A 39 7.18 66.31 37.87
CA GLY A 39 7.48 65.09 38.63
C GLY A 39 6.22 64.30 39.00
N ASP A 40 5.20 64.99 39.54
CA ASP A 40 3.90 64.40 39.88
C ASP A 40 3.23 63.77 38.63
N GLU A 41 3.32 64.43 37.47
CA GLU A 41 2.79 63.92 36.20
C GLU A 41 3.57 62.70 35.68
N LEU A 42 4.91 62.71 35.78
CA LEU A 42 5.74 61.58 35.39
C LEU A 42 5.47 60.35 36.27
N HIS A 43 5.31 60.54 37.58
CA HIS A 43 4.92 59.48 38.52
C HIS A 43 3.58 58.87 38.15
N LYS A 44 2.59 59.70 37.79
CA LYS A 44 1.28 59.22 37.34
C LYS A 44 1.37 58.39 36.05
N GLN A 45 2.17 58.81 35.07
CA GLN A 45 2.38 58.06 33.82
C GLN A 45 3.08 56.72 34.06
N ILE A 46 4.05 56.68 34.98
CA ILE A 46 4.71 55.45 35.40
C ILE A 46 3.70 54.52 36.07
N ASP A 47 2.90 55.02 37.02
CA ASP A 47 1.88 54.22 37.71
C ASP A 47 0.84 53.65 36.75
N ASP A 48 0.40 54.43 35.77
CA ASP A 48 -0.57 53.98 34.76
C ASP A 48 0.05 52.91 33.85
N THR A 49 1.32 53.06 33.47
CA THR A 49 2.05 52.05 32.68
C THR A 49 2.25 50.76 33.47
N VAL A 50 2.63 50.87 34.74
CA VAL A 50 2.82 49.72 35.63
C VAL A 50 1.50 48.97 35.82
N LYS A 51 0.38 49.68 36.03
CA LYS A 51 -0.95 49.05 36.12
C LYS A 51 -1.31 48.30 34.83
N LYS A 52 -1.05 48.89 33.67
CA LYS A 52 -1.33 48.26 32.37
C LYS A 52 -0.52 46.96 32.19
N LEU A 53 0.78 46.99 32.49
CA LEU A 53 1.64 45.80 32.40
C LEU A 53 1.21 44.68 33.36
N HIS A 54 0.76 45.02 34.58
CA HIS A 54 0.22 44.03 35.51
C HIS A 54 -1.06 43.39 34.95
N GLN A 55 -1.93 44.20 34.34
CA GLN A 55 -3.17 43.72 33.74
C GLN A 55 -2.91 42.77 32.56
N GLU A 56 -1.96 43.12 31.68
CA GLU A 56 -1.52 42.26 30.57
C GLU A 56 -0.88 40.95 31.07
N LEU A 57 -0.06 41.02 32.12
CA LEU A 57 0.56 39.84 32.72
C LEU A 57 -0.48 38.89 33.32
N ASP A 58 -1.52 39.42 33.95
CA ASP A 58 -2.58 38.62 34.56
C ASP A 58 -3.47 37.95 33.51
N GLU A 59 -3.78 38.62 32.41
CA GLU A 59 -4.47 37.99 31.27
C GLU A 59 -3.62 36.89 30.62
N LEU A 60 -2.33 37.13 30.38
CA LEU A 60 -1.41 36.11 29.84
C LEU A 60 -1.30 34.89 30.77
N LYS A 61 -1.27 35.09 32.09
CA LYS A 61 -1.28 33.98 33.07
C LYS A 61 -2.58 33.17 32.97
N LYS A 62 -3.71 33.84 32.81
CA LYS A 62 -5.03 33.19 32.70
C LYS A 62 -5.14 32.37 31.42
N GLU A 63 -4.73 32.92 30.29
CA GLU A 63 -4.70 32.23 28.99
C GLU A 63 -3.79 30.99 29.04
N ASN A 64 -2.57 31.15 29.55
CA ASN A 64 -1.63 30.03 29.70
C ASN A 64 -2.18 28.92 30.62
N LYS A 65 -2.85 29.28 31.72
CA LYS A 65 -3.49 28.32 32.62
C LYS A 65 -4.57 27.52 31.90
N VAL A 66 -5.41 28.16 31.08
CA VAL A 66 -6.45 27.49 30.30
C VAL A 66 -5.83 26.57 29.26
N MET A 67 -4.78 27.01 28.55
CA MET A 67 -4.08 26.21 27.57
C MET A 67 -3.45 24.96 28.19
N LEU A 68 -2.77 25.10 29.33
CA LEU A 68 -2.18 23.98 30.08
C LEU A 68 -3.24 22.99 30.58
N GLN A 69 -4.39 23.48 31.05
CA GLN A 69 -5.50 22.61 31.45
C GLN A 69 -6.08 21.83 30.26
N LYS A 70 -6.14 22.43 29.08
CA LYS A 70 -6.57 21.74 27.85
C LYS A 70 -5.57 20.64 27.45
N GLN A 71 -4.28 20.96 27.41
CA GLN A 71 -3.23 19.98 27.11
C GLN A 71 -3.20 18.83 28.11
N LYS A 72 -3.41 19.11 29.41
CA LYS A 72 -3.50 18.08 30.44
C LYS A 72 -4.63 17.08 30.15
N LYS A 73 -5.82 17.57 29.81
CA LYS A 73 -6.98 16.71 29.47
C LYS A 73 -6.72 15.85 28.24
N GLU A 74 -6.05 16.39 27.22
CA GLU A 74 -5.68 15.65 26.02
C GLU A 74 -4.67 14.52 26.32
N LEU A 75 -3.70 14.78 27.21
CA LEU A 75 -2.75 13.77 27.68
C LEU A 75 -3.42 12.68 28.52
N GLU A 76 -4.35 13.05 29.42
CA GLU A 76 -5.12 12.08 30.22
C GLU A 76 -5.93 11.13 29.30
N LEU A 77 -6.58 11.65 28.25
CA LEU A 77 -7.29 10.82 27.25
C LEU A 77 -6.35 9.89 26.46
N MET A 78 -5.14 10.34 26.15
CA MET A 78 -4.13 9.51 25.47
C MET A 78 -3.66 8.35 26.36
N ILE A 79 -3.49 8.59 27.66
CA ILE A 79 -3.12 7.55 28.63
C ILE A 79 -4.22 6.49 28.69
N GLU A 80 -5.49 6.87 28.79
CA GLU A 80 -6.62 5.91 28.79
C GLU A 80 -6.63 5.01 27.54
N LYS A 81 -6.41 5.60 26.35
CA LYS A 81 -6.32 4.83 25.09
C LYS A 81 -5.12 3.89 25.08
N MET A 82 -4.00 4.32 25.65
CA MET A 82 -2.79 3.51 25.76
C MET A 82 -3.01 2.32 26.71
N ASP A 83 -3.72 2.53 27.82
CA ASP A 83 -4.10 1.46 28.75
C ASP A 83 -5.08 0.46 28.11
N GLU A 84 -6.04 0.95 27.33
CA GLU A 84 -6.95 0.07 26.56
C GLU A 84 -6.19 -0.79 25.54
N MET A 85 -5.24 -0.18 24.81
CA MET A 85 -4.36 -0.89 23.89
C MET A 85 -3.49 -1.92 24.62
N ASN A 86 -2.92 -1.57 25.76
CA ASN A 86 -2.13 -2.47 26.60
C ASN A 86 -2.96 -3.64 27.11
N TRP A 87 -4.21 -3.40 27.52
CA TRP A 87 -5.14 -4.45 27.92
C TRP A 87 -5.48 -5.39 26.76
N LYS A 88 -5.78 -4.85 25.57
CA LYS A 88 -6.02 -5.64 24.34
C LYS A 88 -4.80 -6.47 23.96
N SER A 89 -3.61 -5.87 24.01
CA SER A 89 -2.32 -6.53 23.74
C SER A 89 -2.06 -7.68 24.70
N THR A 90 -2.27 -7.46 26.00
CA THR A 90 -2.13 -8.51 27.02
C THR A 90 -3.11 -9.66 26.79
N ARG A 91 -4.34 -9.37 26.36
CA ARG A 91 -5.36 -10.37 26.04
C ARG A 91 -5.02 -11.16 24.77
N LEU A 92 -4.45 -10.51 23.77
CA LEU A 92 -3.92 -11.14 22.56
C LEU A 92 -2.75 -12.07 22.88
N GLN A 93 -1.79 -11.64 23.70
CA GLN A 93 -0.68 -12.48 24.17
C GLN A 93 -1.16 -13.73 24.93
N LYS A 94 -2.20 -13.59 25.75
CA LYS A 94 -2.83 -14.71 26.48
C LYS A 94 -3.75 -15.58 25.61
N SER A 95 -4.03 -15.18 24.38
CA SER A 95 -4.88 -15.99 23.49
C SER A 95 -4.16 -17.29 23.10
N LYS A 96 -4.92 -18.39 23.00
CA LYS A 96 -4.40 -19.69 22.59
C LYS A 96 -3.66 -19.62 21.25
N ASN A 97 -4.15 -18.82 20.31
CA ASN A 97 -3.56 -18.65 18.97
C ASN A 97 -2.14 -18.06 19.02
N VAL A 98 -1.90 -17.04 19.86
CA VAL A 98 -0.55 -16.46 20.00
C VAL A 98 0.37 -17.42 20.75
N THR A 99 -0.13 -18.08 21.79
CA THR A 99 0.67 -19.09 22.53
C THR A 99 1.03 -20.29 21.65
N GLU A 100 0.14 -20.70 20.74
CA GLU A 100 0.41 -21.71 19.72
C GLU A 100 1.40 -21.21 18.67
N MET A 101 1.29 -19.97 18.18
CA MET A 101 2.30 -19.36 17.30
C MET A 101 3.69 -19.24 17.94
N LEU A 102 3.76 -18.93 19.25
CA LEU A 102 5.03 -18.88 19.98
C LEU A 102 5.74 -20.24 20.04
N LYS A 103 4.99 -21.36 19.95
CA LYS A 103 5.60 -22.71 19.83
C LYS A 103 6.29 -22.93 18.48
N PHE A 104 5.96 -22.13 17.47
CA PHE A 104 6.65 -22.15 16.17
C PHE A 104 7.86 -21.21 16.13
N ILE A 105 8.09 -20.35 17.13
CA ILE A 105 9.30 -19.49 17.15
C ILE A 105 10.59 -20.34 17.14
N PRO A 106 10.78 -21.37 17.97
CA PRO A 106 11.96 -22.23 17.88
C PRO A 106 12.07 -22.90 16.50
N VAL A 107 10.95 -23.33 15.91
CA VAL A 107 10.89 -23.94 14.57
C VAL A 107 11.33 -22.96 13.47
N ILE A 108 10.95 -21.68 13.57
CA ILE A 108 11.36 -20.61 12.66
C ILE A 108 12.81 -20.18 12.92
N THR A 109 13.27 -20.20 14.17
CA THR A 109 14.65 -19.83 14.53
C THR A 109 15.65 -20.93 14.17
N GLU A 110 15.20 -22.19 14.16
CA GLU A 110 15.92 -23.37 13.67
C GLU A 110 15.82 -23.56 12.15
N GLN A 111 14.96 -22.80 11.45
CA GLN A 111 15.11 -22.65 10.00
C GLN A 111 16.45 -21.97 9.76
N LYS A 112 17.48 -22.80 9.57
CA LYS A 112 18.75 -22.41 8.99
C LYS A 112 18.41 -21.53 7.80
N THR A 113 18.77 -20.25 7.87
CA THR A 113 18.82 -19.40 6.69
C THR A 113 19.57 -20.21 5.65
N MET A 114 18.88 -20.62 4.58
CA MET A 114 19.46 -21.43 3.52
C MET A 114 20.65 -20.65 2.95
N LYS A 115 21.85 -20.99 3.40
CA LYS A 115 23.12 -20.39 2.97
C LYS A 115 23.66 -21.04 1.70
N GLU A 116 23.02 -22.11 1.23
CA GLU A 116 23.34 -22.76 -0.03
C GLU A 116 22.18 -22.59 -1.00
N PHE A 117 22.38 -21.70 -1.97
CA PHE A 117 21.63 -21.72 -3.21
C PHE A 117 22.11 -22.92 -4.00
N THR A 118 21.32 -23.99 -4.09
CA THR A 118 21.49 -24.95 -5.18
C THR A 118 21.04 -24.24 -6.46
N GLN A 119 21.99 -23.72 -7.23
CA GLN A 119 21.72 -23.13 -8.52
C GLN A 119 21.28 -24.25 -9.48
N TYR A 120 19.97 -24.41 -9.65
CA TYR A 120 19.42 -25.24 -10.73
C TYR A 120 19.55 -24.48 -12.04
N GLY A 121 20.74 -24.57 -12.65
CA GLY A 121 21.00 -24.03 -13.97
C GLY A 121 20.46 -24.98 -15.05
N PHE A 122 19.58 -24.47 -15.90
CA PHE A 122 19.33 -25.09 -17.21
C PHE A 122 20.53 -24.79 -18.12
N PRO A 123 21.02 -25.74 -18.93
CA PRO A 123 22.03 -25.46 -19.93
C PRO A 123 21.46 -24.52 -20.98
N ALA A 124 21.77 -23.24 -20.81
CA ALA A 124 21.37 -22.15 -21.67
C ALA A 124 22.39 -22.04 -22.82
N ARG A 125 21.98 -22.32 -24.07
CA ARG A 125 22.81 -22.04 -25.26
C ARG A 125 22.43 -20.70 -25.86
N GLU A 126 23.41 -19.87 -26.23
CA GLU A 126 23.18 -18.54 -26.86
C GLU A 126 22.35 -18.64 -28.14
N GLU A 127 22.41 -19.77 -28.84
CA GLU A 127 21.74 -20.03 -30.11
C GLU A 127 20.19 -19.96 -30.04
N TYR A 128 19.58 -20.16 -28.87
CA TYR A 128 18.12 -20.33 -28.75
C TYR A 128 17.39 -19.26 -27.92
N ASN A 129 18.08 -18.17 -27.54
CA ASN A 129 17.50 -17.05 -26.80
C ASN A 129 16.72 -17.53 -25.56
N ASN A 130 17.47 -17.99 -24.54
CA ASN A 130 16.95 -18.65 -23.34
C ASN A 130 15.89 -17.79 -22.63
N ARG A 131 14.61 -18.10 -22.88
CA ARG A 131 13.48 -17.45 -22.23
C ARG A 131 12.85 -18.40 -21.23
N LEU A 132 12.80 -17.95 -19.99
CA LEU A 132 11.88 -18.50 -18.99
C LEU A 132 10.47 -18.06 -19.40
N TYR A 133 9.56 -19.02 -19.53
CA TYR A 133 8.16 -18.75 -19.86
C TYR A 133 7.30 -18.68 -18.62
N ASP A 134 7.62 -19.50 -17.61
CA ASP A 134 6.83 -19.58 -16.40
C ASP A 134 7.69 -20.04 -15.22
N MET A 135 7.25 -19.72 -14.01
CA MET A 135 7.80 -20.27 -12.77
C MET A 135 6.70 -20.41 -11.72
N THR A 136 6.71 -21.51 -10.98
CA THR A 136 5.81 -21.69 -9.85
C THR A 136 6.55 -22.28 -8.66
N VAL A 137 6.07 -21.97 -7.46
CA VAL A 137 6.58 -22.50 -6.21
C VAL A 137 5.46 -23.29 -5.55
N THR A 138 5.73 -24.54 -5.22
CA THR A 138 4.81 -25.41 -4.49
C THR A 138 4.91 -25.16 -2.99
N ASP A 139 3.88 -25.54 -2.22
CA ASP A 139 3.85 -25.35 -0.76
C ASP A 139 4.98 -26.08 -0.01
N ASP A 140 5.62 -27.06 -0.65
CA ASP A 140 6.83 -27.75 -0.18
C ASP A 140 8.15 -27.04 -0.56
N GLN A 141 8.07 -25.79 -1.02
CA GLN A 141 9.20 -24.91 -1.39
C GLN A 141 10.03 -25.38 -2.59
N LYS A 142 9.49 -26.22 -3.47
CA LYS A 142 10.15 -26.53 -4.75
C LYS A 142 9.84 -25.49 -5.81
N VAL A 143 10.86 -25.08 -6.55
CA VAL A 143 10.75 -24.13 -7.66
C VAL A 143 10.69 -24.90 -8.98
N TRP A 144 9.58 -24.76 -9.68
CA TRP A 144 9.40 -25.27 -11.04
C TRP A 144 9.55 -24.13 -12.03
N MET A 145 10.33 -24.33 -13.09
CA MET A 145 10.57 -23.33 -14.12
C MET A 145 10.28 -23.93 -15.49
N GLY A 146 9.42 -23.27 -16.27
CA GLY A 146 9.17 -23.58 -17.67
C GLY A 146 10.08 -22.76 -18.58
N GLY A 147 10.75 -23.39 -19.54
CA GLY A 147 11.64 -22.72 -20.48
C GLY A 147 11.83 -23.51 -21.77
N HIS A 148 12.51 -22.92 -22.76
CA HIS A 148 12.69 -23.47 -24.10
C HIS A 148 13.67 -24.68 -24.19
N SER A 149 14.07 -25.31 -23.08
CA SER A 149 15.03 -26.43 -23.12
C SER A 149 14.43 -27.65 -23.83
N ARG A 150 15.05 -28.06 -24.95
CA ARG A 150 14.74 -29.30 -25.68
C ARG A 150 15.43 -30.54 -25.10
N GLU A 151 16.04 -30.43 -23.91
CA GLU A 151 16.66 -31.56 -23.22
C GLU A 151 15.68 -32.29 -22.31
N LEU A 152 14.62 -32.84 -22.92
CA LEU A 152 13.98 -34.07 -22.48
C LEU A 152 13.61 -34.84 -23.76
N LYS A 153 14.38 -35.90 -24.07
CA LYS A 153 14.12 -36.79 -25.21
C LYS A 153 12.66 -37.29 -25.14
N LEU A 154 11.91 -37.07 -26.22
CA LEU A 154 10.59 -37.66 -26.52
C LEU A 154 9.39 -37.29 -25.62
N GLY A 155 9.47 -36.20 -24.83
CA GLY A 155 8.39 -35.80 -23.91
C GLY A 155 7.55 -34.62 -24.40
N TRP A 156 6.34 -34.49 -23.85
CA TRP A 156 5.48 -33.32 -24.02
C TRP A 156 6.15 -32.05 -23.47
N VAL A 157 5.98 -30.92 -24.16
CA VAL A 157 6.52 -29.60 -23.79
C VAL A 157 5.46 -28.81 -23.02
N PRO A 158 5.73 -28.34 -21.78
CA PRO A 158 4.80 -27.52 -21.03
C PRO A 158 4.81 -26.05 -21.50
N TYR A 159 3.63 -25.42 -21.52
CA TYR A 159 3.45 -24.02 -21.94
C TYR A 159 2.89 -23.12 -20.84
N GLY A 160 1.81 -23.55 -20.19
CA GLY A 160 1.18 -22.78 -19.12
C GLY A 160 0.80 -23.69 -17.96
N ILE A 161 0.94 -23.18 -16.74
CA ILE A 161 0.62 -23.89 -15.52
C ILE A 161 -0.28 -23.03 -14.64
N THR A 162 -1.24 -23.67 -13.97
CA THR A 162 -2.03 -23.04 -12.91
C THR A 162 -2.22 -24.02 -11.76
N VAL A 163 -2.42 -23.48 -10.56
CA VAL A 163 -2.76 -24.28 -9.39
C VAL A 163 -4.28 -24.29 -9.26
N SER A 164 -4.85 -25.48 -9.08
CA SER A 164 -6.29 -25.65 -8.86
C SER A 164 -6.69 -25.24 -7.44
N ALA A 165 -7.98 -25.05 -7.21
CA ALA A 165 -8.52 -24.82 -5.86
C ALA A 165 -8.25 -25.99 -4.89
N SER A 166 -7.99 -27.20 -5.39
CA SER A 166 -7.59 -28.37 -4.58
C SER A 166 -6.08 -28.42 -4.26
N GLY A 167 -5.27 -27.53 -4.81
CA GLY A 167 -3.81 -27.57 -4.70
C GLY A 167 -3.14 -28.52 -5.72
N ASP A 168 -3.89 -28.98 -6.71
CA ASP A 168 -3.39 -29.77 -7.84
C ASP A 168 -2.89 -28.85 -8.96
N LEU A 169 -2.19 -29.39 -9.96
CA LEU A 169 -1.55 -28.64 -11.02
C LEU A 169 -2.25 -28.89 -12.37
N LEU A 170 -2.70 -27.84 -13.04
CA LEU A 170 -3.17 -27.91 -14.43
C LEU A 170 -2.07 -27.42 -15.37
N VAL A 171 -1.67 -28.28 -16.31
CA VAL A 171 -0.55 -28.00 -17.21
C VAL A 171 -1.00 -28.15 -18.66
N CYS A 172 -0.74 -27.12 -19.47
CA CYS A 172 -0.87 -27.16 -20.92
C CYS A 172 0.38 -27.81 -21.53
N LEU A 173 0.18 -28.84 -22.33
CA LEU A 173 1.23 -29.66 -22.93
C LEU A 173 1.12 -29.69 -24.46
N LEU A 174 2.27 -29.76 -25.14
CA LEU A 174 2.38 -29.92 -26.58
C LEU A 174 3.40 -30.99 -26.96
N GLN A 175 3.04 -31.90 -27.86
CA GLN A 175 3.96 -32.85 -28.48
C GLN A 175 3.71 -32.91 -29.98
N GLY A 176 4.65 -32.41 -30.79
CA GLY A 176 4.47 -32.33 -32.23
C GLY A 176 3.30 -31.40 -32.60
N ASP A 177 2.25 -31.96 -33.19
CA ASP A 177 0.99 -31.31 -33.54
C ASP A 177 -0.14 -31.57 -32.52
N GLN A 178 0.11 -32.38 -31.49
CA GLN A 178 -0.86 -32.72 -30.46
C GLN A 178 -0.72 -31.81 -29.25
N SER A 179 -1.85 -31.30 -28.75
CA SER A 179 -1.88 -30.50 -27.52
C SER A 179 -2.96 -30.99 -26.57
N LYS A 180 -2.66 -30.97 -25.28
CA LYS A 180 -3.57 -31.42 -24.21
C LYS A 180 -3.39 -30.59 -22.94
N VAL A 181 -4.39 -30.62 -22.08
CA VAL A 181 -4.32 -30.09 -20.72
C VAL A 181 -4.38 -31.28 -19.76
N VAL A 182 -3.48 -31.31 -18.78
CA VAL A 182 -3.39 -32.40 -17.82
C VAL A 182 -3.51 -31.85 -16.41
N LEU A 183 -4.38 -32.46 -15.62
CA LEU A 183 -4.47 -32.24 -14.18
C LEU A 183 -3.57 -33.26 -13.49
N TYR A 184 -2.55 -32.78 -12.79
CA TYR A 184 -1.67 -33.56 -11.95
C TYR A 184 -2.03 -33.31 -10.49
N SER A 185 -2.03 -34.36 -9.68
CA SER A 185 -2.02 -34.19 -8.22
C SER A 185 -0.81 -33.35 -7.79
N SER A 186 -0.89 -32.74 -6.60
CA SER A 186 0.25 -32.08 -5.95
C SER A 186 1.53 -32.96 -5.86
N THR A 187 1.38 -34.29 -5.90
CA THR A 187 2.49 -35.26 -5.90
C THR A 187 3.06 -35.58 -7.29
N GLY A 188 2.49 -35.03 -8.36
CA GLY A 188 2.91 -35.26 -9.75
C GLY A 188 2.27 -36.47 -10.44
N THR A 189 1.27 -37.12 -9.81
CA THR A 189 0.49 -38.19 -10.46
C THR A 189 -0.58 -37.60 -11.37
N VAL A 190 -0.76 -38.13 -12.59
CA VAL A 190 -1.82 -37.72 -13.52
C VAL A 190 -3.19 -38.11 -12.96
N ILE A 191 -4.07 -37.13 -12.79
CA ILE A 191 -5.48 -37.31 -12.38
C ILE A 191 -6.38 -37.37 -13.62
N GLN A 192 -6.15 -36.49 -14.59
CA GLN A 192 -7.01 -36.33 -15.75
C GLN A 192 -6.25 -35.78 -16.94
N GLU A 193 -6.63 -36.22 -18.14
CA GLU A 193 -6.14 -35.66 -19.40
C GLU A 193 -7.33 -35.17 -20.24
N ILE A 194 -7.21 -33.95 -20.75
CA ILE A 194 -8.22 -33.27 -21.55
C ILE A 194 -7.56 -32.95 -22.89
N GLN A 195 -7.97 -33.65 -23.93
CA GLN A 195 -7.31 -33.57 -25.24
C GLN A 195 -8.30 -33.57 -26.39
N TYR A 196 -9.36 -34.36 -26.28
CA TYR A 196 -10.33 -34.57 -27.35
C TYR A 196 -11.73 -34.19 -26.90
N ASP A 197 -12.55 -33.74 -27.85
CA ASP A 197 -13.97 -33.53 -27.62
C ASP A 197 -14.77 -34.83 -27.72
N SER A 198 -16.10 -34.74 -27.56
CA SER A 198 -17.02 -35.89 -27.64
C SER A 198 -17.08 -36.55 -29.03
N GLN A 199 -16.51 -35.92 -30.06
CA GLN A 199 -16.45 -36.41 -31.44
C GLN A 199 -15.03 -36.94 -31.78
N CYS A 200 -14.20 -37.11 -30.75
CA CYS A 200 -12.80 -37.54 -30.86
C CYS A 200 -11.93 -36.59 -31.70
N GLN A 201 -12.31 -35.31 -31.80
CA GLN A 201 -11.49 -34.29 -32.46
C GLN A 201 -10.58 -33.58 -31.46
N PRO A 202 -9.38 -33.14 -31.87
CA PRO A 202 -8.47 -32.40 -31.00
C PRO A 202 -9.10 -31.09 -30.51
N LEU A 203 -9.32 -31.02 -29.19
CA LEU A 203 -9.88 -29.84 -28.56
C LEU A 203 -8.89 -28.66 -28.66
N TYR A 204 -7.60 -28.94 -28.51
CA TYR A 204 -6.52 -27.95 -28.56
C TYR A 204 -5.61 -28.18 -29.77
N GLN A 205 -5.22 -27.09 -30.42
CA GLN A 205 -4.15 -27.05 -31.41
C GLN A 205 -2.85 -26.52 -30.78
N LEU A 206 -2.96 -25.58 -29.84
CA LEU A 206 -1.85 -25.14 -29.00
C LEU A 206 -2.38 -24.50 -27.70
N ALA A 207 -2.70 -25.34 -26.72
CA ALA A 207 -3.04 -24.89 -25.37
C ALA A 207 -1.86 -24.11 -24.78
N TRP A 208 -2.11 -22.87 -24.37
CA TRP A 208 -1.06 -21.93 -24.01
C TRP A 208 -1.14 -21.51 -22.54
N TYR A 209 -2.16 -20.75 -22.13
CA TYR A 209 -2.41 -20.43 -20.72
C TYR A 209 -3.68 -21.11 -20.23
N ASN A 210 -3.79 -21.31 -18.93
CA ASN A 210 -4.98 -21.87 -18.30
C ASN A 210 -5.29 -21.22 -16.95
N ALA A 211 -6.56 -21.28 -16.55
CA ALA A 211 -7.06 -20.88 -15.25
C ALA A 211 -8.24 -21.78 -14.84
N GLU A 212 -8.43 -21.99 -13.55
CA GLU A 212 -9.65 -22.61 -13.01
C GLU A 212 -10.58 -21.52 -12.48
N ASN A 213 -11.89 -21.59 -12.79
CA ASN A 213 -12.86 -20.65 -12.23
C ASN A 213 -13.48 -21.19 -10.92
N GLY A 214 -14.28 -20.36 -10.23
CA GLY A 214 -14.94 -20.74 -8.98
C GLY A 214 -15.93 -21.93 -9.08
N ASN A 215 -16.33 -22.35 -10.29
CA ASN A 215 -17.17 -23.53 -10.52
C ASN A 215 -16.35 -24.81 -10.74
N GLY A 216 -15.02 -24.70 -10.83
CA GLY A 216 -14.13 -25.79 -11.21
C GLY A 216 -14.03 -26.02 -12.72
N ASP A 217 -14.51 -25.07 -13.54
CA ASP A 217 -14.28 -25.11 -14.97
C ASP A 217 -12.84 -24.73 -15.29
N ILE A 218 -12.26 -25.39 -16.28
CA ILE A 218 -10.91 -25.12 -16.77
C ILE A 218 -11.03 -24.27 -18.01
N ILE A 219 -10.45 -23.07 -17.95
CA ILE A 219 -10.46 -22.09 -19.01
C ILE A 219 -9.07 -22.05 -19.64
N VAL A 220 -8.98 -22.28 -20.95
CA VAL A 220 -7.72 -22.47 -21.66
C VAL A 220 -7.65 -21.53 -22.86
N THR A 221 -6.53 -20.83 -23.04
CA THR A 221 -6.26 -20.10 -24.27
C THR A 221 -5.58 -21.00 -25.30
N ASP A 222 -6.08 -21.01 -26.53
CA ASP A 222 -5.44 -21.67 -27.65
C ASP A 222 -4.78 -20.62 -28.55
N TYR A 223 -3.45 -20.61 -28.58
CA TYR A 223 -2.70 -19.59 -29.31
C TYR A 223 -2.80 -19.72 -30.83
N LYS A 224 -2.91 -20.94 -31.36
CA LYS A 224 -3.00 -21.16 -32.81
C LYS A 224 -4.41 -20.87 -33.31
N LYS A 225 -5.43 -21.32 -32.57
CA LYS A 225 -6.84 -21.04 -32.88
C LYS A 225 -7.24 -19.59 -32.55
N ARG A 226 -6.48 -18.90 -31.69
CA ARG A 226 -6.76 -17.54 -31.17
C ARG A 226 -8.14 -17.45 -30.50
N ILE A 227 -8.46 -18.46 -29.70
CA ILE A 227 -9.71 -18.53 -28.94
C ILE A 227 -9.45 -18.94 -27.49
N VAL A 228 -10.45 -18.73 -26.65
CA VAL A 228 -10.56 -19.35 -25.35
C VAL A 228 -11.50 -20.55 -25.46
N ILE A 229 -11.12 -21.66 -24.83
CA ILE A 229 -11.92 -22.88 -24.73
C ILE A 229 -12.15 -23.13 -23.24
N ALA A 230 -13.42 -23.25 -22.86
CA ALA A 230 -13.81 -23.63 -21.51
C ALA A 230 -14.32 -25.07 -21.50
N VAL A 231 -13.84 -25.85 -20.54
CA VAL A 231 -14.33 -27.20 -20.22
C VAL A 231 -14.76 -27.24 -18.77
N ASP A 232 -15.71 -28.11 -18.44
CA ASP A 232 -16.09 -28.34 -17.06
C ASP A 232 -15.00 -29.11 -16.29
N ARG A 233 -15.24 -29.36 -15.00
CA ARG A 233 -14.33 -30.14 -14.14
C ARG A 233 -14.07 -31.56 -14.64
N LEU A 234 -14.95 -32.11 -15.46
CA LEU A 234 -14.81 -33.44 -16.08
C LEU A 234 -14.12 -33.38 -17.45
N GLY A 235 -13.70 -32.18 -17.90
CA GLY A 235 -13.06 -31.98 -19.20
C GLY A 235 -14.03 -31.95 -20.36
N ILE A 236 -15.34 -31.83 -20.10
CA ILE A 236 -16.37 -31.76 -21.13
C ILE A 236 -16.50 -30.32 -21.62
N PHE A 237 -16.53 -30.16 -22.94
CA PHE A 237 -16.66 -28.85 -23.59
C PHE A 237 -17.88 -28.06 -23.10
N ARG A 238 -17.66 -26.79 -22.74
CA ARG A 238 -18.72 -25.85 -22.35
C ARG A 238 -18.96 -24.76 -23.38
N TYR A 239 -17.93 -23.97 -23.70
CA TYR A 239 -18.04 -22.88 -24.65
C TYR A 239 -16.69 -22.53 -25.26
N THR A 240 -16.73 -21.81 -26.38
CA THR A 240 -15.58 -21.10 -26.93
C THR A 240 -15.85 -19.60 -26.93
N TYR A 241 -14.79 -18.81 -26.78
CA TYR A 241 -14.84 -17.38 -26.98
C TYR A 241 -13.73 -16.97 -27.95
N SER A 242 -14.15 -16.44 -29.10
CA SER A 242 -13.30 -15.69 -30.00
C SER A 242 -13.59 -14.20 -29.79
N GLY A 243 -12.56 -13.37 -29.70
CA GLY A 243 -12.73 -11.92 -29.75
C GLY A 243 -13.28 -11.45 -31.10
N ARG A 244 -13.05 -10.18 -31.42
CA ARG A 244 -13.27 -9.65 -32.78
C ARG A 244 -12.18 -10.15 -33.72
N GLU A 245 -12.40 -9.96 -35.02
CA GLU A 245 -11.39 -10.28 -36.04
C GLU A 245 -10.05 -9.58 -35.70
N ASN A 246 -8.99 -10.40 -35.59
CA ASN A 246 -7.62 -10.04 -35.21
C ASN A 246 -7.26 -9.92 -33.72
N ASP A 247 -8.21 -10.11 -32.79
CA ASP A 247 -7.86 -10.14 -31.36
C ASP A 247 -6.91 -11.33 -31.09
N SER A 248 -5.87 -11.09 -30.30
CA SER A 248 -4.82 -12.06 -29.98
C SER A 248 -4.94 -12.43 -28.51
N VAL A 249 -5.89 -13.30 -28.20
CA VAL A 249 -6.07 -13.85 -26.85
C VAL A 249 -4.81 -14.58 -26.41
N CYS A 250 -4.21 -14.07 -25.33
CA CYS A 250 -2.92 -14.56 -24.85
C CYS A 250 -3.09 -15.26 -23.52
N SER A 251 -3.31 -14.53 -22.44
CA SER A 251 -3.50 -15.11 -21.10
C SER A 251 -4.93 -14.96 -20.59
N VAL A 252 -5.24 -15.74 -19.56
CA VAL A 252 -6.55 -15.79 -18.94
C VAL A 252 -6.44 -15.85 -17.43
N VAL A 253 -7.38 -15.19 -16.73
CA VAL A 253 -7.58 -15.33 -15.28
C VAL A 253 -9.06 -15.24 -14.95
N THR A 254 -9.45 -15.73 -13.78
CA THR A 254 -10.83 -15.82 -13.32
C THR A 254 -10.97 -15.09 -11.98
N ASP A 255 -12.12 -14.47 -11.71
CA ASP A 255 -12.46 -13.99 -10.37
C ASP A 255 -13.25 -15.06 -9.56
N SER A 256 -13.50 -14.78 -8.28
CA SER A 256 -14.21 -15.71 -7.39
C SER A 256 -15.68 -15.94 -7.78
N ILE A 257 -16.28 -15.04 -8.56
CA ILE A 257 -17.67 -15.13 -9.04
C ILE A 257 -17.75 -15.95 -10.33
N GLY A 258 -16.60 -16.17 -10.99
CA GLY A 258 -16.46 -16.95 -12.21
C GLY A 258 -16.43 -16.13 -13.48
N ASN A 259 -16.28 -14.80 -13.40
CA ASN A 259 -15.98 -14.00 -14.60
C ASN A 259 -14.60 -14.36 -15.13
N VAL A 260 -14.46 -14.32 -16.45
CA VAL A 260 -13.23 -14.65 -17.14
C VAL A 260 -12.62 -13.39 -17.74
N TYR A 261 -11.35 -13.16 -17.46
CA TYR A 261 -10.59 -12.02 -17.97
C TYR A 261 -9.52 -12.52 -18.94
N VAL A 262 -9.61 -12.09 -20.19
CA VAL A 262 -8.73 -12.54 -21.27
C VAL A 262 -7.90 -11.37 -21.76
N ALA A 263 -6.58 -11.48 -21.70
CA ALA A 263 -5.68 -10.47 -22.24
C ALA A 263 -5.64 -10.58 -23.77
N ASP A 264 -5.93 -9.47 -24.45
CA ASP A 264 -5.70 -9.32 -25.88
C ASP A 264 -4.40 -8.57 -26.11
N PHE A 265 -3.39 -9.32 -26.52
CA PHE A 265 -2.03 -8.84 -26.69
C PHE A 265 -1.90 -7.80 -27.81
N ASN A 266 -2.62 -7.96 -28.92
CA ASN A 266 -2.51 -7.03 -30.04
C ASN A 266 -3.46 -5.84 -29.89
N GLY A 267 -4.59 -6.05 -29.22
CA GLY A 267 -5.59 -5.01 -29.03
C GLY A 267 -5.37 -4.12 -27.83
N ASP A 268 -4.29 -4.29 -27.06
CA ASP A 268 -3.94 -3.43 -25.93
C ASP A 268 -5.10 -3.30 -24.93
N LYS A 269 -5.79 -4.42 -24.68
CA LYS A 269 -7.03 -4.46 -23.89
C LYS A 269 -7.23 -5.81 -23.19
N ILE A 270 -8.14 -5.83 -22.24
CA ILE A 270 -8.56 -7.04 -21.53
C ILE A 270 -10.05 -7.23 -21.74
N HIS A 271 -10.48 -8.43 -22.07
CA HIS A 271 -11.88 -8.77 -22.27
C HIS A 271 -12.42 -9.37 -20.99
N MET A 272 -13.52 -8.83 -20.48
CA MET A 272 -14.26 -9.43 -19.38
C MET A 272 -15.44 -10.22 -19.96
N LEU A 273 -15.52 -11.49 -19.61
CA LEU A 273 -16.61 -12.40 -19.96
C LEU A 273 -17.34 -12.80 -18.67
N ASP A 274 -18.62 -13.13 -18.79
CA ASP A 274 -19.33 -13.82 -17.73
C ASP A 274 -18.91 -15.30 -17.65
N ARG A 275 -19.43 -15.99 -16.63
CA ARG A 275 -19.18 -17.42 -16.38
C ARG A 275 -19.60 -18.37 -17.52
N ASP A 276 -20.44 -17.90 -18.44
CA ASP A 276 -20.92 -18.66 -19.58
C ASP A 276 -20.19 -18.25 -20.88
N GLY A 277 -19.13 -17.46 -20.77
CA GLY A 277 -18.29 -17.03 -21.89
C GLY A 277 -18.86 -15.86 -22.69
N ARG A 278 -19.92 -15.20 -22.23
CA ARG A 278 -20.51 -14.05 -22.92
C ARG A 278 -19.69 -12.80 -22.64
N PHE A 279 -19.38 -12.05 -23.68
CA PHE A 279 -18.67 -10.79 -23.54
C PHE A 279 -19.48 -9.77 -22.73
N LEU A 280 -18.86 -9.21 -21.69
CA LEU A 280 -19.43 -8.16 -20.86
C LEU A 280 -18.90 -6.80 -21.27
N ARG A 281 -17.58 -6.60 -21.20
CA ARG A 281 -16.93 -5.31 -21.49
C ARG A 281 -15.42 -5.45 -21.69
N TYR A 282 -14.81 -4.38 -22.19
CA TYR A 282 -13.36 -4.21 -22.14
C TYR A 282 -12.93 -3.57 -20.81
N VAL A 283 -11.79 -4.02 -20.29
CA VAL A 283 -11.09 -3.42 -19.15
C VAL A 283 -9.82 -2.79 -19.67
N ILE A 284 -9.72 -1.47 -19.56
CA ILE A 284 -8.57 -0.67 -19.98
C ILE A 284 -8.25 0.29 -18.83
N PRO A 285 -7.06 0.23 -18.22
CA PRO A 285 -6.70 1.11 -17.12
C PRO A 285 -6.49 2.55 -17.60
N GLU A 286 -6.57 3.50 -16.67
CA GLU A 286 -6.20 4.89 -16.94
C GLU A 286 -4.72 4.96 -17.36
N GLY A 287 -4.44 5.61 -18.49
CA GLY A 287 -3.10 5.57 -19.12
C GLY A 287 -2.87 4.38 -20.07
N GLY A 288 -3.87 3.52 -20.26
CA GLY A 288 -3.84 2.40 -21.21
C GLY A 288 -2.97 1.23 -20.76
N ILE A 289 -2.98 0.17 -21.56
CA ILE A 289 -2.14 -1.01 -21.37
C ILE A 289 -1.49 -1.39 -22.69
N LYS A 290 -0.22 -1.80 -22.67
CA LYS A 290 0.54 -2.15 -23.88
C LYS A 290 0.91 -3.62 -23.87
N GLN A 291 0.43 -4.35 -24.86
CA GLN A 291 0.73 -5.75 -25.08
C GLN A 291 0.61 -6.58 -23.80
N PRO A 292 -0.60 -6.63 -23.20
CA PRO A 292 -0.82 -7.38 -21.97
C PRO A 292 -0.52 -8.85 -22.21
N ARG A 293 0.34 -9.43 -21.37
CA ARG A 293 0.81 -10.81 -21.55
C ARG A 293 0.53 -11.70 -20.34
N ALA A 294 0.92 -11.31 -19.15
CA ALA A 294 0.64 -12.06 -17.92
C ALA A 294 -0.46 -11.35 -17.13
N VAL A 295 -1.50 -12.07 -16.72
CA VAL A 295 -2.59 -11.54 -15.88
C VAL A 295 -2.69 -12.36 -14.60
N CYS A 296 -2.97 -11.72 -13.47
CA CYS A 296 -3.21 -12.38 -12.19
C CYS A 296 -4.21 -11.56 -11.36
N MET A 297 -5.11 -12.24 -10.65
CA MET A 297 -6.04 -11.61 -9.72
C MET A 297 -5.40 -11.50 -8.33
N ILE A 298 -5.52 -10.33 -7.70
CA ILE A 298 -5.01 -10.06 -6.33
C ILE A 298 -6.15 -10.16 -5.31
N GLY A 299 -7.40 -10.15 -5.78
CA GLY A 299 -8.62 -10.24 -4.99
C GLY A 299 -9.83 -9.82 -5.81
N ASP A 300 -11.02 -9.93 -5.23
CA ASP A 300 -12.27 -9.59 -5.91
C ASP A 300 -12.30 -8.11 -6.28
N GLY A 301 -12.02 -7.81 -7.55
CA GLY A 301 -11.99 -6.46 -8.08
C GLY A 301 -10.60 -5.85 -8.31
N GLU A 302 -9.51 -6.59 -8.13
CA GLU A 302 -8.16 -6.11 -8.49
C GLU A 302 -7.34 -7.16 -9.24
N MET A 303 -6.63 -6.72 -10.29
CA MET A 303 -5.70 -7.56 -11.05
C MET A 303 -4.35 -6.87 -11.27
N ILE A 304 -3.30 -7.66 -11.44
CA ILE A 304 -2.01 -7.23 -11.98
C ILE A 304 -1.92 -7.71 -13.41
N VAL A 305 -1.44 -6.83 -14.29
CA VAL A 305 -1.17 -7.17 -15.68
C VAL A 305 0.24 -6.76 -16.06
N GLY A 306 1.02 -7.73 -16.55
CA GLY A 306 2.35 -7.53 -17.09
C GLY A 306 2.30 -7.14 -18.56
N GLU A 307 3.03 -6.08 -18.91
CA GLU A 307 3.22 -5.61 -20.28
C GLU A 307 4.53 -6.16 -20.85
N GLN A 308 4.46 -6.83 -22.01
CA GLN A 308 5.64 -7.52 -22.56
C GLN A 308 6.79 -6.56 -22.91
N ASN A 309 6.50 -5.50 -23.66
CA ASN A 309 7.57 -4.66 -24.25
C ASN A 309 8.08 -3.57 -23.31
N THR A 310 7.26 -3.14 -22.35
CA THR A 310 7.66 -2.11 -21.39
C THR A 310 8.32 -2.71 -20.16
N GLY A 311 8.11 -4.00 -19.89
CA GLY A 311 8.58 -4.67 -18.67
C GLY A 311 7.84 -4.22 -17.41
N LEU A 312 6.74 -3.47 -17.54
CA LEU A 312 5.97 -2.94 -16.42
C LEU A 312 4.88 -3.92 -16.00
N ALA A 313 4.61 -3.98 -14.70
CA ALA A 313 3.41 -4.59 -14.14
C ALA A 313 2.47 -3.49 -13.65
N LYS A 314 1.23 -3.49 -14.14
CA LYS A 314 0.20 -2.50 -13.79
C LYS A 314 -0.85 -3.14 -12.92
N ARG A 315 -1.19 -2.47 -11.81
CA ARG A 315 -2.33 -2.82 -10.97
C ARG A 315 -3.58 -2.14 -11.52
N ILE A 316 -4.63 -2.91 -11.78
CA ILE A 316 -5.90 -2.45 -12.33
C ILE A 316 -6.99 -2.75 -11.31
N LYS A 317 -7.77 -1.72 -10.93
CA LYS A 317 -8.98 -1.90 -10.14
C LYS A 317 -10.18 -2.02 -11.07
N LEU A 318 -10.92 -3.11 -10.92
CA LEU A 318 -12.13 -3.44 -11.67
C LEU A 318 -13.30 -2.74 -10.98
N ARG A 319 -13.56 -1.50 -11.38
CA ARG A 319 -14.76 -0.76 -10.96
C ARG A 319 -15.98 -1.16 -11.79
#